data_AF-A0A9D0LN53-F1
#
_entry.id   AF-A0A9D0LN53-F1
#
_cell.length_a   1.000
_cell.length_b   1.000
_cell.length_c   1.000
_cell.angle_alpha   90.00
_cell.angle_beta   90.00
_cell.angle_gamma   90.00
#
_symmetry.space_group_name_H-M   'P 1'
#
loop_
_entity.id
_entity.type
_entity.pdbx_description
1 polymer ?
#
loop_
_entity_poly.entity_id
_entity_poly.type
_entity_poly.pdbx_seq_one_letter_code
_entity_poly.pdbx_strand_id
1 'polypeptide(L)'
;AKERARVVEEMLPLLRDVADPVEREAYAQKIARALHIEDRTVLLRLREAERRAARRARPTPGPAPRREPARADLEGYCLTMLLTHDHLLEQINQVLEGMDLPPLHAQDFTDPAYRALFESWEKDGFGPVPDFEWLRAQFPAGVVDRLEALLPVEQELAEERWLREGVHAALRLRERNLRRMGAELRMLIQEAAEANLPEVIDYGQALEENARAILQVQQALRARRWEGVKLPTTVEGFGGEVV
;
A
#
# COMPACT_ATOMS: atom_id res chain seq x y z
N ALA A 1 24.15 -30.92 15.56
CA ALA A 1 23.04 -30.09 16.07
C ALA A 1 23.39 -28.59 16.14
N LYS A 2 24.51 -28.21 16.78
CA LYS A 2 24.91 -26.80 16.99
C LYS A 2 25.15 -26.01 15.69
N GLU A 3 25.68 -26.68 14.66
CA GLU A 3 25.95 -26.08 13.34
C GLU A 3 24.67 -25.78 12.55
N ARG A 4 23.73 -26.72 12.51
CA ARG A 4 22.40 -26.52 11.91
C ARG A 4 21.62 -25.41 12.61
N ALA A 5 21.69 -25.35 13.94
CA ALA A 5 21.06 -24.30 14.72
C ALA A 5 21.67 -22.91 14.43
N ARG A 6 22.99 -22.84 14.20
CA ARG A 6 23.66 -21.60 13.81
C ARG A 6 23.21 -21.11 12.43
N VAL A 7 23.11 -22.00 11.46
CA VAL A 7 22.60 -21.67 10.11
C VAL A 7 21.15 -21.16 10.20
N VAL A 8 20.30 -21.79 11.00
CA VAL A 8 18.93 -21.29 11.24
C VAL A 8 18.97 -19.87 11.80
N GLU A 9 19.74 -19.60 12.87
CA GLU A 9 19.82 -18.26 13.48
C GLU A 9 20.37 -17.19 12.52
N GLU A 10 21.28 -17.56 11.61
CA GLU A 10 21.78 -16.67 10.54
C GLU A 10 20.72 -16.38 9.46
N MET A 11 19.80 -17.30 9.21
CA MET A 11 18.71 -17.14 8.23
C MET A 11 17.46 -16.45 8.80
N LEU A 12 17.29 -16.39 10.12
CA LEU A 12 16.10 -15.77 10.75
C LEU A 12 15.89 -14.29 10.37
N PRO A 13 16.92 -13.42 10.27
CA PRO A 13 16.73 -12.04 9.82
C PRO A 13 16.18 -11.97 8.39
N LEU A 14 16.69 -12.80 7.49
CA LEU A 14 16.27 -12.85 6.09
C LEU A 14 14.81 -13.32 5.96
N LEU A 15 14.40 -14.30 6.77
CA LEU A 15 13.00 -14.71 6.85
C LEU A 15 12.07 -13.62 7.40
N ARG A 16 12.57 -12.75 8.28
CA ARG A 16 11.77 -11.64 8.85
C ARG A 16 11.54 -10.51 7.86
N ASP A 17 12.44 -10.36 6.88
CA ASP A 17 12.32 -9.35 5.83
C ASP A 17 11.29 -9.76 4.75
N VAL A 18 10.80 -11.01 4.77
CA VAL A 18 9.70 -11.48 3.91
C VAL A 18 8.37 -10.94 4.43
N ALA A 19 7.74 -10.05 3.66
CA ALA A 19 6.52 -9.34 4.06
C ALA A 19 5.28 -10.25 4.15
N ASP A 20 5.13 -11.23 3.25
CA ASP A 20 3.99 -12.15 3.21
C ASP A 20 4.16 -13.31 4.24
N PRO A 21 3.20 -13.53 5.16
CA PRO A 21 3.25 -14.62 6.14
C PRO A 21 3.22 -16.03 5.51
N VAL A 22 2.53 -16.22 4.38
CA VAL A 22 2.42 -17.52 3.70
C VAL A 22 3.74 -17.86 3.02
N GLU A 23 4.35 -16.89 2.33
CA GLU A 23 5.69 -17.06 1.75
C GLU A 23 6.74 -17.30 2.83
N ARG A 24 6.67 -16.55 3.93
CA ARG A 24 7.57 -16.72 5.07
C ARG A 24 7.50 -18.13 5.65
N GLU A 25 6.31 -18.71 5.74
CA GLU A 25 6.12 -20.08 6.19
C GLU A 25 6.64 -21.11 5.17
N ALA A 26 6.45 -20.86 3.87
CA ALA A 26 7.03 -21.68 2.80
C ALA A 26 8.57 -21.65 2.80
N TYR A 27 9.20 -20.49 3.03
CA TYR A 27 10.65 -20.38 3.16
C TYR A 27 11.18 -21.04 4.44
N ALA A 28 10.46 -20.92 5.56
CA ALA A 28 10.81 -21.65 6.78
C ALA A 28 10.78 -23.17 6.57
N GLN A 29 9.79 -23.67 5.81
CA GLN A 29 9.70 -25.08 5.42
C GLN A 29 10.82 -25.50 4.46
N LYS A 30 11.21 -24.66 3.49
CA LYS A 30 12.37 -24.91 2.62
C LYS A 30 13.67 -25.01 3.42
N ILE A 31 13.89 -24.13 4.39
CA ILE A 31 15.06 -24.14 5.29
C ILE A 31 15.07 -25.41 6.15
N ALA A 32 13.92 -25.80 6.70
CA ALA A 32 13.79 -26.99 7.53
C ALA A 32 14.13 -28.27 6.76
N ARG A 33 13.62 -28.39 5.53
CA ARG A 33 13.92 -29.49 4.61
C ARG A 33 15.41 -29.55 4.24
N ALA A 34 16.02 -28.40 3.93
CA ALA A 34 17.44 -28.31 3.58
C ALA A 34 18.37 -28.69 4.76
N LEU A 35 17.94 -28.43 5.99
CA LEU A 35 18.72 -28.72 7.20
C LEU A 35 18.35 -30.05 7.88
N HIS A 36 17.40 -30.81 7.30
CA HIS A 36 16.84 -32.03 7.87
C HIS A 36 16.42 -31.86 9.34
N ILE A 37 15.62 -30.83 9.60
CA ILE A 37 15.01 -30.53 10.90
C ILE A 37 13.50 -30.33 10.73
N GLU A 38 12.75 -30.36 11.82
CA GLU A 38 11.30 -30.15 11.76
C GLU A 38 10.94 -28.70 11.46
N ASP A 39 9.99 -28.49 10.53
CA ASP A 39 9.46 -27.19 10.13
C ASP A 39 9.03 -26.34 11.34
N ARG A 40 8.38 -26.99 12.32
CA ARG A 40 7.92 -26.35 13.56
C ARG A 40 9.06 -25.75 14.38
N THR A 41 10.27 -26.32 14.29
CA THR A 41 11.45 -25.81 15.00
C THR A 41 11.93 -24.48 14.42
N VAL A 42 11.90 -24.32 13.11
CA VAL A 42 12.29 -23.06 12.42
C VAL A 42 11.27 -21.96 12.71
N LEU A 43 9.98 -22.29 12.63
CA LEU A 43 8.89 -21.34 12.91
C LEU A 43 8.85 -20.88 14.38
N LEU A 44 9.13 -21.76 15.34
CA LEU A 44 9.24 -21.39 16.75
C LEU A 44 10.40 -20.42 16.99
N ARG A 45 11.56 -20.67 16.36
CA ARG A 45 12.74 -19.80 16.46
C ARG A 45 12.52 -18.44 15.83
N LEU A 46 11.81 -18.40 14.70
CA LEU A 46 11.39 -17.16 14.04
C LEU A 46 10.49 -16.32 14.96
N ARG A 47 9.46 -16.92 15.56
CA ARG A 47 8.57 -16.24 16.53
C ARG A 47 9.30 -15.77 17.78
N GLU A 48 10.35 -16.47 18.23
CA GLU A 48 11.18 -16.02 19.34
C GLU A 48 12.09 -14.85 18.96
N ALA A 49 12.65 -14.85 17.75
CA ALA A 49 13.47 -13.76 17.24
C ALA A 49 12.65 -12.48 17.02
N GLU A 50 11.42 -12.60 16.51
CA GLU A 50 10.45 -11.50 16.39
C GLU A 50 10.10 -10.92 17.77
N ARG A 51 9.79 -11.78 18.76
CA ARG A 51 9.52 -11.35 20.15
C ARG A 51 10.74 -10.70 20.81
N ARG A 52 11.96 -11.20 20.55
CA ARG A 52 13.21 -10.60 21.07
C ARG A 52 13.47 -9.23 20.44
N ALA A 53 13.18 -9.06 19.15
CA ALA A 53 13.32 -7.77 18.49
C ALA A 53 12.26 -6.76 18.95
N ALA A 54 11.00 -7.19 19.11
CA ALA A 54 9.95 -6.36 19.68
C ALA A 54 10.27 -5.91 21.13
N ARG A 55 10.91 -6.77 21.93
CA ARG A 55 11.38 -6.43 23.28
C ARG A 55 12.59 -5.49 23.29
N ARG A 56 13.48 -5.57 22.30
CA ARG A 56 14.62 -4.63 22.11
C ARG A 56 14.18 -3.28 21.52
N ALA A 57 13.02 -3.22 20.87
CA ALA A 57 12.40 -1.99 20.36
C ALA A 57 11.64 -1.19 21.42
N ARG A 58 11.71 -1.57 22.70
CA ARG A 58 11.19 -0.74 23.81
C ARG A 58 12.16 0.45 24.00
N PRO A 59 11.69 1.71 23.93
CA PRO A 59 12.59 2.84 23.82
C PRO A 59 13.26 3.12 25.17
N THR A 60 14.56 2.87 25.26
CA THR A 60 15.44 3.75 26.03
C THR A 60 15.64 5.04 25.22
N PRO A 61 15.61 6.24 25.84
CA PRO A 61 15.79 7.49 25.12
C PRO A 61 17.25 7.59 24.66
N GLY A 62 17.51 7.14 23.44
CA GLY A 62 18.75 7.33 22.69
C GLY A 62 18.55 8.36 21.58
N PRO A 63 19.62 8.98 21.06
CA PRO A 63 19.50 10.00 20.03
C PRO A 63 18.87 9.38 18.77
N ALA A 64 17.87 10.07 18.24
CA ALA A 64 17.02 9.62 17.14
C ALA A 64 17.85 9.02 15.99
N PRO A 65 17.40 7.90 15.38
CA PRO A 65 18.02 7.40 14.17
C PRO A 65 17.91 8.49 13.10
N ARG A 66 19.02 8.67 12.37
CA ARG A 66 19.10 9.63 11.26
C ARG A 66 17.91 9.40 10.34
N ARG A 67 17.07 10.44 10.25
CA ARG A 67 16.02 10.56 9.23
C ARG A 67 16.69 10.30 7.88
N GLU A 68 16.31 9.20 7.22
CA GLU A 68 16.37 9.19 5.76
C GLU A 68 15.63 10.44 5.28
N PRO A 69 16.13 11.15 4.25
CA PRO A 69 15.46 12.34 3.74
C PRO A 69 14.01 11.96 3.45
N ALA A 70 13.07 12.65 4.10
CA ALA A 70 11.65 12.35 4.01
C ALA A 70 11.24 12.31 2.53
N ARG A 71 11.03 11.10 1.99
CA ARG A 71 10.10 10.95 0.88
C ARG A 71 8.81 11.57 1.41
N ALA A 72 8.32 12.61 0.74
CA ALA A 72 7.00 13.15 1.05
C ALA A 72 6.02 11.96 1.09
N ASP A 73 5.35 11.77 2.23
CA ASP A 73 4.47 10.63 2.47
C ASP A 73 3.21 10.79 1.61
N LEU A 74 3.31 10.40 0.33
CA LEU A 74 2.25 10.55 -0.65
C LEU A 74 1.01 9.73 -0.27
N GLU A 75 1.22 8.57 0.35
CA GLU A 75 0.11 7.71 0.81
C GLU A 75 -0.62 8.36 1.98
N GLY A 76 0.13 8.82 2.99
CA GLY A 76 -0.44 9.54 4.12
C GLY A 76 -1.13 10.83 3.68
N TYR A 77 -0.55 11.57 2.74
CA TYR A 77 -1.16 12.77 2.15
C TYR A 77 -2.48 12.44 1.44
N CYS A 78 -2.48 11.40 0.60
CA CYS A 78 -3.67 10.95 -0.11
C CYS A 78 -4.78 10.56 0.88
N LEU A 79 -4.48 9.75 1.88
CA LEU A 79 -5.46 9.36 2.91
C LEU A 79 -5.96 10.55 3.72
N THR A 80 -5.06 11.42 4.18
CA THR A 80 -5.44 12.59 4.99
C THR A 80 -6.39 13.50 4.20
N MET A 81 -6.10 13.72 2.92
CA MET A 81 -6.96 14.50 2.03
C MET A 81 -8.35 13.86 1.86
N LEU A 82 -8.44 12.54 1.65
CA LEU A 82 -9.70 11.80 1.55
C LEU A 82 -10.49 11.78 2.87
N LEU A 83 -9.79 11.68 4.00
CA LEU A 83 -10.39 11.71 5.34
C LEU A 83 -10.87 13.11 5.75
N THR A 84 -10.44 14.15 5.04
CA THR A 84 -10.86 15.54 5.30
C THR A 84 -11.97 15.99 4.35
N HIS A 85 -12.13 15.34 3.19
CA HIS A 85 -13.10 15.72 2.16
C HIS A 85 -13.91 14.49 1.72
N ASP A 86 -15.14 14.37 2.23
CA ASP A 86 -16.03 13.22 2.08
C ASP A 86 -16.40 12.85 0.64
N HIS A 87 -16.67 13.85 -0.19
CA HIS A 87 -17.06 13.70 -1.60
C HIS A 87 -15.87 13.40 -2.52
N LEU A 88 -14.64 13.61 -2.05
CA LEU A 88 -13.47 13.64 -2.93
C LEU A 88 -13.14 12.26 -3.51
N LEU A 89 -13.34 11.19 -2.74
CA LEU A 89 -13.10 9.84 -3.21
C LEU A 89 -14.00 9.47 -4.40
N GLU A 90 -15.29 9.80 -4.30
CA GLU A 90 -16.25 9.54 -5.37
C GLU A 90 -15.86 10.29 -6.65
N GLN A 91 -15.53 11.58 -6.54
CA GLN A 91 -15.13 12.39 -7.68
C GLN A 91 -13.82 11.89 -8.33
N ILE A 92 -12.83 11.50 -7.52
CA ILE A 92 -11.59 10.88 -8.03
C ILE A 92 -11.92 9.61 -8.81
N ASN A 93 -12.78 8.74 -8.26
CA ASN A 93 -13.15 7.49 -8.91
C ASN A 93 -13.88 7.71 -10.23
N GLN A 94 -14.82 8.67 -10.29
CA GLN A 94 -15.48 9.06 -11.55
C GLN A 94 -14.48 9.53 -12.61
N VAL A 95 -13.46 10.30 -12.20
CA VAL A 95 -12.39 10.77 -13.11
C VAL A 95 -11.51 9.60 -13.58
N LEU A 96 -11.16 8.66 -12.69
CA LEU A 96 -10.39 7.47 -13.05
C LEU A 96 -11.17 6.58 -14.04
N GLU A 97 -12.45 6.33 -13.77
CA GLU A 97 -13.34 5.56 -14.65
C GLU A 97 -13.47 6.22 -16.02
N GLY A 98 -13.61 7.55 -16.08
CA GLY A 98 -13.59 8.30 -17.34
C GLY A 98 -12.28 8.22 -18.14
N MET A 99 -11.21 7.69 -17.53
CA MET A 99 -9.92 7.39 -18.18
C MET A 99 -9.71 5.88 -18.43
N ASP A 100 -10.75 5.07 -18.30
CA ASP A 100 -10.72 3.60 -18.36
C ASP A 100 -9.74 2.99 -17.34
N LEU A 101 -9.59 3.64 -16.18
CA LEU A 101 -8.80 3.17 -15.06
C LEU A 101 -9.73 2.69 -13.94
N PRO A 102 -9.36 1.64 -13.18
CA PRO A 102 -10.18 1.19 -12.07
C PRO A 102 -10.31 2.28 -10.99
N PRO A 103 -11.34 2.24 -10.12
CA PRO A 103 -11.43 3.13 -8.96
C PRO A 103 -10.27 2.88 -8.00
N LEU A 104 -9.91 3.89 -7.19
CA LEU A 104 -8.86 3.79 -6.17
C LEU A 104 -9.20 2.64 -5.20
N HIS A 105 -8.25 1.73 -4.97
CA HIS A 105 -8.44 0.55 -4.13
C HIS A 105 -7.33 0.46 -3.08
N ALA A 106 -7.59 -0.23 -1.97
CA ALA A 106 -6.58 -0.52 -0.95
C ALA A 106 -5.21 -1.01 -1.49
N GLN A 107 -5.17 -1.78 -2.59
CA GLN A 107 -3.92 -2.27 -3.19
C GLN A 107 -3.03 -1.16 -3.80
N ASP A 108 -3.54 0.05 -3.95
CA ASP A 108 -2.77 1.23 -4.35
C ASP A 108 -1.86 1.73 -3.20
N PHE A 109 -2.11 1.30 -1.95
CA PHE A 109 -1.31 1.62 -0.77
C PHE A 109 -0.26 0.52 -0.48
N THR A 110 0.99 0.93 -0.26
CA THR A 110 2.10 0.03 0.05
C THR A 110 2.36 -0.06 1.56
N ASP A 111 2.15 1.03 2.31
CA ASP A 111 2.20 0.98 3.78
C ASP A 111 1.04 0.09 4.27
N PRO A 112 1.34 -1.02 4.98
CA PRO A 112 0.32 -1.97 5.41
C PRO A 112 -0.77 -1.34 6.29
N ALA A 113 -0.43 -0.31 7.07
CA ALA A 113 -1.40 0.36 7.94
C ALA A 113 -2.36 1.24 7.12
N TYR A 114 -1.84 1.97 6.15
CA TYR A 114 -2.66 2.78 5.23
C TYR A 114 -3.55 1.91 4.35
N ARG A 115 -3.02 0.79 3.85
CA ARG A 115 -3.80 -0.21 3.13
C ARG A 115 -4.93 -0.77 3.99
N ALA A 116 -4.64 -1.18 5.22
CA ALA A 116 -5.65 -1.74 6.12
C ALA A 116 -6.75 -0.71 6.46
N LEU A 117 -6.37 0.56 6.63
CA LEU A 117 -7.31 1.67 6.81
C LEU A 117 -8.24 1.80 5.62
N PHE A 118 -7.68 1.95 4.41
CA PHE A 118 -8.50 2.09 3.21
C PHE A 118 -9.37 0.85 2.97
N GLU A 119 -8.83 -0.35 3.19
CA GLU A 119 -9.56 -1.61 3.05
C GLU A 119 -10.76 -1.71 4.01
N SER A 120 -10.62 -1.21 5.25
CA SER A 120 -11.75 -1.16 6.19
C SER A 120 -12.86 -0.24 5.68
N TRP A 121 -12.49 0.94 5.17
CA TRP A 121 -13.44 1.90 4.62
C TRP A 121 -14.10 1.39 3.32
N GLU A 122 -13.34 0.72 2.46
CA GLU A 122 -13.82 0.08 1.23
C GLU A 122 -14.81 -1.05 1.52
N LYS A 123 -14.55 -1.89 2.53
CA LYS A 123 -15.47 -2.97 2.97
C LYS A 123 -16.81 -2.46 3.47
N ASP A 124 -16.82 -1.29 4.10
CA ASP A 124 -18.03 -0.62 4.55
C ASP A 124 -18.74 0.14 3.41
N GLY A 125 -18.32 -0.08 2.16
CA GLY A 125 -18.91 0.51 0.97
C GLY A 125 -18.64 2.01 0.83
N PHE A 126 -17.51 2.47 1.36
CA PHE A 126 -17.21 3.89 1.52
C PHE A 126 -18.31 4.63 2.28
N GLY A 127 -18.73 4.06 3.42
CA GLY A 127 -19.61 4.72 4.39
C GLY A 127 -19.04 6.06 4.91
N PRO A 128 -19.66 6.64 5.96
CA PRO A 128 -19.22 7.92 6.49
C PRO A 128 -17.71 7.98 6.70
N VAL A 129 -17.09 9.10 6.32
CA VAL A 129 -15.64 9.28 6.47
C VAL A 129 -15.24 8.98 7.91
N PRO A 130 -14.28 8.07 8.14
CA PRO A 130 -13.81 7.75 9.48
C PRO A 130 -13.26 9.00 10.18
N ASP A 131 -13.80 9.33 11.35
CA ASP A 131 -13.22 10.40 12.17
C ASP A 131 -11.92 9.95 12.86
N PHE A 132 -11.11 10.91 13.28
CA PHE A 132 -9.83 10.63 13.94
C PHE A 132 -9.97 9.94 15.29
N GLU A 133 -11.13 10.02 15.95
CA GLU A 133 -11.37 9.34 17.23
C GLU A 133 -11.56 7.83 17.02
N TRP A 134 -12.38 7.46 16.03
CA TRP A 134 -12.54 6.10 15.56
C TRP A 134 -11.22 5.52 15.04
N LEU A 135 -10.45 6.31 14.27
CA LEU A 135 -9.13 5.89 13.79
C LEU A 135 -8.18 5.56 14.95
N ARG A 136 -8.16 6.36 16.02
CA ARG A 136 -7.37 6.07 17.23
C ARG A 136 -7.80 4.80 17.95
N ALA A 137 -9.08 4.44 17.88
CA ALA A 137 -9.59 3.21 18.48
C ALA A 137 -9.20 1.95 17.69
N GLN A 138 -9.09 2.05 16.36
CA GLN A 138 -8.86 0.90 15.46
C GLN A 138 -7.41 0.72 15.02
N PHE A 139 -6.62 1.80 14.95
CA PHE A 139 -5.27 1.78 14.40
C PHE A 139 -4.21 2.14 15.47
N PRO A 140 -2.96 1.65 15.33
CA PRO A 140 -1.88 2.03 16.23
C PRO A 140 -1.67 3.56 16.26
N ALA A 141 -1.42 4.12 17.44
CA ALA A 141 -1.25 5.57 17.63
C ALA A 141 -0.26 6.19 16.63
N GLY A 142 0.89 5.56 16.38
CA GLY A 142 1.88 6.07 15.44
C GLY A 142 1.42 6.16 13.97
N VAL A 143 0.34 5.46 13.57
CA VAL A 143 -0.28 5.62 12.24
C VAL A 143 -1.15 6.86 12.23
N VAL A 144 -1.96 7.03 13.27
CA VAL A 144 -2.87 8.17 13.40
C VAL A 144 -2.09 9.46 13.60
N ASP A 145 -1.06 9.46 14.45
CA ASP A 145 -0.16 10.61 14.67
C ASP A 145 0.51 11.06 13.36
N ARG A 146 0.86 10.11 12.47
CA ARG A 146 1.40 10.42 11.14
C ARG A 146 0.37 11.12 10.25
N LEU A 147 -0.87 10.64 10.23
CA LEU A 147 -1.95 11.26 9.45
C LEU A 147 -2.32 12.65 10.00
N GLU A 148 -2.41 12.78 11.32
CA GLU A 148 -2.69 14.08 11.97
C GLU A 148 -1.57 15.10 11.72
N ALA A 149 -0.32 14.67 11.67
CA ALA A 149 0.81 15.54 11.31
C ALA A 149 0.77 16.02 9.84
N LEU A 150 -0.02 15.37 8.99
CA LEU A 150 -0.22 15.71 7.59
C LEU A 150 -1.49 16.53 7.35
N LEU A 151 -2.30 16.77 8.39
CA LEU A 151 -3.49 17.60 8.26
C LEU A 151 -3.12 19.00 7.75
N PRO A 152 -3.79 19.49 6.70
CA PRO A 152 -3.52 20.83 6.21
C PRO A 152 -3.83 21.86 7.31
N VAL A 153 -2.85 22.68 7.64
CA VAL A 153 -2.99 23.79 8.60
C VAL A 153 -3.73 24.94 7.93
N GLU A 154 -4.99 24.76 7.52
CA GLU A 154 -5.78 25.80 6.82
C GLU A 154 -5.29 26.12 5.40
N GLN A 155 -5.38 25.15 4.48
CA GLN A 155 -5.38 25.47 3.05
C GLN A 155 -6.80 25.33 2.51
N GLU A 156 -7.56 26.43 2.47
CA GLU A 156 -8.75 26.52 1.62
C GLU A 156 -8.30 26.52 0.15
N LEU A 157 -8.01 25.34 -0.37
CA LEU A 157 -7.91 25.14 -1.81
C LEU A 157 -9.32 25.04 -2.37
N ALA A 158 -9.53 25.61 -3.56
CA ALA A 158 -10.76 25.36 -4.31
C ALA A 158 -10.95 23.85 -4.53
N GLU A 159 -12.19 23.38 -4.52
CA GLU A 159 -12.55 21.97 -4.66
C GLU A 159 -11.90 21.32 -5.89
N GLU A 160 -11.84 22.05 -7.01
CA GLU A 160 -11.20 21.55 -8.23
C GLU A 160 -9.71 21.29 -8.02
N ARG A 161 -9.04 22.06 -7.15
CA ARG A 161 -7.64 21.83 -6.83
C ARG A 161 -7.46 20.59 -5.97
N TRP A 162 -8.34 20.33 -5.01
CA TRP A 162 -8.31 19.08 -4.24
C TRP A 162 -8.52 17.86 -5.12
N LEU A 163 -9.50 17.91 -6.03
CA LEU A 163 -9.72 16.85 -7.02
C LEU A 163 -8.47 16.61 -7.86
N ARG A 164 -7.85 17.69 -8.36
CA ARG A 164 -6.62 17.63 -9.15
C ARG A 164 -5.47 16.97 -8.39
N GLU A 165 -5.21 17.40 -7.15
CA GLU A 165 -4.17 16.82 -6.30
C GLU A 165 -4.47 15.35 -5.98
N GLY A 166 -5.74 15.01 -5.73
CA GLY A 166 -6.18 13.65 -5.43
C GLY A 166 -6.04 12.68 -6.59
N VAL A 167 -6.47 13.07 -7.79
CA VAL A 167 -6.27 12.28 -9.02
C VAL A 167 -4.78 12.11 -9.29
N HIS A 168 -3.97 13.16 -9.15
CA HIS A 168 -2.53 13.06 -9.32
C HIS A 168 -1.90 12.10 -8.29
N ALA A 169 -2.29 12.19 -7.02
CA ALA A 169 -1.81 11.29 -5.97
C ALA A 169 -2.17 9.83 -6.27
N ALA A 170 -3.43 9.54 -6.61
CA ALA A 170 -3.89 8.20 -6.98
C ALA A 170 -3.09 7.60 -8.16
N LEU A 171 -2.91 8.38 -9.24
CA LEU A 171 -2.13 7.94 -10.40
C LEU A 171 -0.66 7.70 -10.06
N ARG A 172 -0.08 8.50 -9.15
CA ARG A 172 1.31 8.33 -8.69
C ARG A 172 1.49 7.11 -7.79
N LEU A 173 0.52 6.83 -6.91
CA LEU A 173 0.50 5.61 -6.11
C LEU A 173 0.49 4.38 -7.03
N ARG A 174 -0.38 4.37 -8.03
CA ARG A 174 -0.44 3.32 -9.06
C ARG A 174 0.84 3.17 -9.84
N GLU A 175 1.39 4.26 -10.36
CA GLU A 175 2.64 4.22 -11.11
C GLU A 175 3.76 3.58 -10.28
N ARG A 176 3.86 3.95 -9.00
CA ARG A 176 4.86 3.40 -8.08
C ARG A 176 4.64 1.90 -7.85
N ASN A 177 3.39 1.47 -7.62
CA ASN A 177 3.07 0.07 -7.35
C ASN A 177 3.30 -0.80 -8.59
N LEU A 178 2.88 -0.33 -9.77
CA LEU A 178 3.12 -1.02 -11.02
C LEU A 178 4.62 -1.16 -11.31
N ARG A 179 5.42 -0.12 -11.06
CA ARG A 179 6.89 -0.20 -11.21
C ARG A 179 7.52 -1.21 -10.25
N ARG A 180 7.04 -1.28 -9.01
CA ARG A 180 7.47 -2.28 -8.02
C ARG A 180 7.12 -3.69 -8.50
N MET A 181 5.86 -3.93 -8.86
CA MET A 181 5.38 -5.20 -9.40
C MET A 181 6.18 -5.63 -10.64
N GLY A 182 6.46 -4.70 -11.57
CA GLY A 182 7.27 -5.01 -12.75
C GLY A 182 8.72 -5.39 -12.40
N ALA A 183 9.28 -4.85 -11.32
CA ALA A 183 10.59 -5.28 -10.83
C ALA A 183 10.54 -6.68 -10.20
N GLU A 184 9.51 -6.96 -9.40
CA GLU A 184 9.26 -8.28 -8.80
C GLU A 184 9.06 -9.35 -9.89
N LEU A 185 8.23 -9.08 -10.90
CA LEU A 185 8.00 -9.98 -12.03
C LEU A 185 9.29 -10.31 -12.81
N ARG A 186 10.19 -9.33 -12.99
CA ARG A 186 11.49 -9.60 -13.64
C ARG A 186 12.37 -10.53 -12.81
N MET A 187 12.35 -10.40 -11.47
CA MET A 187 13.07 -11.33 -10.59
C MET A 187 12.46 -12.73 -10.67
N LEU A 188 11.13 -12.85 -10.63
CA LEU A 188 10.42 -14.13 -10.75
C LEU A 188 10.67 -14.82 -12.10
N ILE A 189 10.71 -14.07 -13.20
CA ILE A 189 11.08 -14.59 -14.53
C ILE A 189 12.50 -15.16 -14.50
N GLN A 190 13.46 -14.43 -13.91
CA GLN A 190 14.84 -14.88 -13.81
C GLN A 190 14.96 -16.18 -13.00
N GLU A 191 14.34 -16.23 -11.82
CA GLU A 191 14.33 -17.40 -10.94
C GLU A 191 13.68 -18.62 -11.62
N ALA A 192 12.53 -18.41 -12.28
CA ALA A 192 11.83 -19.47 -13.00
C ALA A 192 12.62 -19.96 -14.21
N ALA A 193 13.29 -19.08 -14.93
CA ALA A 193 14.13 -19.44 -16.07
C ALA A 193 15.36 -20.26 -15.63
N GLU A 194 16.04 -19.86 -14.55
CA GLU A 194 17.15 -20.62 -13.96
C GLU A 194 16.72 -22.01 -13.49
N ALA A 195 15.51 -22.11 -12.94
CA ALA A 195 14.92 -23.36 -12.48
C ALA A 195 14.24 -24.19 -13.59
N ASN A 196 14.23 -23.72 -14.85
CA ASN A 196 13.50 -24.31 -15.98
C ASN A 196 12.03 -24.60 -15.69
N LEU A 197 11.38 -23.67 -14.99
CA LEU A 197 9.97 -23.74 -14.61
C LEU A 197 9.07 -23.18 -15.74
N PRO A 198 7.92 -23.81 -16.05
CA PRO A 198 7.00 -23.31 -17.08
C PRO A 198 6.40 -21.93 -16.78
N GLU A 199 6.38 -21.53 -15.50
CA GLU A 199 5.85 -20.26 -14.98
C GLU A 199 6.52 -19.02 -15.61
N VAL A 200 7.69 -19.17 -16.26
CA VAL A 200 8.32 -18.11 -17.07
C VAL A 200 7.34 -17.49 -18.08
N ILE A 201 6.46 -18.31 -18.68
CA ILE A 201 5.47 -17.85 -19.66
C ILE A 201 4.44 -16.95 -18.98
N ASP A 202 3.89 -17.40 -17.85
CA ASP A 202 2.85 -16.69 -17.11
C ASP A 202 3.38 -15.37 -16.53
N TYR A 203 4.57 -15.37 -15.94
CA TYR A 203 5.21 -14.15 -15.45
C TYR A 203 5.57 -13.19 -16.60
N GLY A 204 5.95 -13.72 -17.76
CA GLY A 204 6.18 -12.93 -18.97
C GLY A 204 4.92 -12.20 -19.43
N GLN A 205 3.78 -12.89 -19.48
CA GLN A 205 2.49 -12.29 -19.81
C GLN A 205 2.09 -11.21 -18.79
N ALA A 206 2.21 -11.51 -17.50
CA ALA A 206 1.94 -10.54 -16.43
C ALA A 206 2.85 -9.29 -16.53
N LEU A 207 4.11 -9.44 -16.96
CA LEU A 207 5.03 -8.31 -17.16
C LEU A 207 4.60 -7.43 -18.34
N GLU A 208 4.11 -8.02 -19.43
CA GLU A 208 3.56 -7.26 -20.57
C GLU A 208 2.31 -6.48 -20.16
N GLU A 209 1.39 -7.11 -19.43
CA GLU A 209 0.19 -6.45 -18.90
C GLU A 209 0.55 -5.29 -17.96
N ASN A 210 1.50 -5.52 -17.06
CA ASN A 210 2.02 -4.49 -16.16
C ASN A 210 2.62 -3.30 -16.94
N ALA A 211 3.39 -3.56 -18.01
CA ALA A 211 3.95 -2.52 -18.85
C ALA A 211 2.88 -1.69 -19.58
N ARG A 212 1.80 -2.34 -20.07
CA ARG A 212 0.64 -1.66 -20.66
C ARG A 212 -0.06 -0.76 -19.63
N ALA A 213 -0.27 -1.26 -18.40
CA ALA A 213 -0.86 -0.48 -17.32
C ALA A 213 0.00 0.74 -16.94
N ILE A 214 1.33 0.60 -16.89
CA ILE A 214 2.25 1.73 -16.65
C ILE A 214 2.08 2.79 -17.74
N LEU A 215 2.02 2.38 -19.00
CA LEU A 215 1.85 3.32 -20.11
C LEU A 215 0.52 4.08 -20.01
N GLN A 216 -0.58 3.38 -19.68
CA GLN A 216 -1.90 4.00 -19.51
C GLN A 216 -1.88 5.06 -18.39
N VAL A 217 -1.31 4.71 -17.22
CA VAL A 217 -1.17 5.65 -16.09
C VAL A 217 -0.28 6.85 -16.45
N GLN A 218 0.83 6.63 -17.16
CA GLN A 218 1.71 7.71 -17.61
C GLN A 218 1.05 8.63 -18.65
N GLN A 219 0.24 8.07 -19.55
CA GLN A 219 -0.55 8.86 -20.49
C GLN A 219 -1.58 9.72 -19.74
N ALA A 220 -2.27 9.16 -18.75
CA ALA A 220 -3.20 9.91 -17.90
C ALA A 220 -2.50 11.05 -17.14
N LEU A 221 -1.31 10.81 -16.58
CA LEU A 221 -0.49 11.83 -15.91
C LEU A 221 0.00 12.94 -16.87
N ARG A 222 0.44 12.58 -18.08
CA ARG A 222 1.01 13.54 -19.06
C ARG A 222 -0.06 14.36 -19.76
N ALA A 223 -1.13 13.70 -20.18
CA ALA A 223 -2.18 14.34 -20.96
C ALA A 223 -2.98 15.34 -20.12
N ARG A 224 -2.87 15.27 -18.77
CA ARG A 224 -3.63 16.11 -17.84
C ARG A 224 -5.12 16.12 -18.22
N ARG A 225 -5.62 15.00 -18.76
CA ARG A 225 -6.98 14.88 -19.33
C ARG A 225 -8.07 15.24 -18.30
N TRP A 226 -7.74 15.16 -17.02
CA TRP A 226 -8.56 15.53 -15.88
C TRP A 226 -8.47 17.01 -15.46
N GLU A 227 -7.52 17.81 -15.95
CA GLU A 227 -7.40 19.24 -15.61
C GLU A 227 -8.54 20.09 -16.21
N GLY A 228 -9.29 19.55 -17.18
CA GLY A 228 -10.46 20.20 -17.79
C GLY A 228 -11.79 19.51 -17.51
N VAL A 229 -11.82 18.46 -16.67
CA VAL A 229 -13.07 17.78 -16.29
C VAL A 229 -13.84 18.72 -15.36
N LYS A 230 -14.89 19.35 -15.87
CA LYS A 230 -15.89 20.00 -15.03
C LYS A 230 -16.64 18.89 -14.29
N LEU A 231 -16.67 18.97 -12.97
CA LEU A 231 -17.57 18.14 -12.17
C LEU A 231 -18.99 18.28 -12.74
N PRO A 232 -19.77 17.19 -12.86
CA PRO A 232 -21.18 17.34 -13.13
C PRO A 232 -21.75 18.22 -12.03
N THR A 233 -22.15 19.45 -12.37
CA THR A 233 -22.92 20.29 -11.47
C THR A 233 -24.18 19.48 -11.18
N THR A 234 -24.30 18.91 -9.99
CA THR A 234 -25.55 18.34 -9.51
C THR A 234 -26.56 19.47 -9.55
N VAL A 235 -27.36 19.52 -10.62
CA VAL A 235 -28.41 20.50 -10.75
C VAL A 235 -29.45 20.14 -9.71
N GLU A 236 -29.69 21.09 -8.81
CA GLU A 236 -30.75 21.06 -7.82
C GLU A 236 -32.05 20.52 -8.41
N GLY A 237 -32.51 19.40 -7.87
CA GLY A 237 -33.84 18.84 -8.08
C GLY A 237 -34.67 18.91 -6.80
N PHE A 238 -34.50 19.93 -5.96
CA PHE A 238 -35.46 20.27 -4.91
C PHE A 238 -36.59 21.09 -5.53
N GLY A 239 -37.53 20.40 -6.18
CA GLY A 239 -38.82 20.93 -6.56
C GLY A 239 -39.90 20.18 -5.79
N GLY A 240 -40.09 20.58 -4.53
CA GLY A 240 -41.29 20.21 -3.80
C GLY A 240 -42.51 20.83 -4.46
N GLU A 241 -43.58 20.05 -4.60
CA GLU A 241 -44.91 20.62 -4.59
C GLU A 241 -45.82 19.74 -3.73
N VAL A 242 -46.14 20.30 -2.58
CA VAL A 242 -47.26 19.94 -1.73
C VAL A 242 -48.45 20.71 -2.29
N VAL A 243 -49.44 20.02 -2.87
CA VAL A 243 -50.90 20.19 -2.65
C VAL A 243 -51.59 18.90 -3.12
#